data_AF-A0A1H2T185-F1
#
_entry.id   AF-A0A1H2T185-F1
#
_cell.length_a   1.000
_cell.length_b   1.000
_cell.length_c   1.000
_cell.angle_alpha   90.00
_cell.angle_beta   90.00
_cell.angle_gamma   90.00
#
_symmetry.space_group_name_H-M   'P 1'
#
loop_
_entity.id
_entity.type
_entity.pdbx_description
1 polymer ?
#
loop_
_entity_poly.entity_id
_entity_poly.type
_entity_poly.pdbx_seq_one_letter_code
_entity_poly.pdbx_strand_id
1 'polypeptide(L)'
;MNTSHWLHVLSLFALVCYSYAQERTDWEHEFLHKGVKTLRIRGYHVKENGAVAQKGSLLAEMNIEKTFDAQGNLVKEIFFDERNAETLRYEYTYSKQKVKKYKLHLDPQREKVGITVFNCDGRGNVTKEETYDQEGTLQYSAFFVYDQAGRETESNFLRDDFSAKFNSTYDHKGRLLEQEQHIVDKGENILNKAKYRYNSHGDCDRILSLLNRNFAQKKSFEYKYDKKGNWIGRFEYQDGKPTTIIERQIEYF
;
A
#
# COMPACT_ATOMS: atom_id res chain seq x y z
N MET A 1 23.99 14.05 14.54
CA MET A 1 24.19 13.45 13.20
C MET A 1 23.36 12.18 13.15
N ASN A 2 22.10 12.30 12.76
CA ASN A 2 21.25 11.14 12.48
C ASN A 2 20.77 11.33 11.04
N THR A 3 21.36 10.54 10.16
CA THR A 3 21.03 10.47 8.75
C THR A 3 19.60 9.97 8.63
N SER A 4 18.73 10.89 8.19
CA SER A 4 17.43 10.63 7.61
C SER A 4 17.56 9.55 6.52
N HIS A 5 17.39 8.29 6.90
CA HIS A 5 17.23 7.17 5.98
C HIS A 5 15.79 7.20 5.47
N TRP A 6 15.47 8.14 4.60
CA TRP A 6 14.23 8.13 3.82
C TRP A 6 14.61 8.05 2.34
N LEU A 7 15.13 6.88 1.96
CA LEU A 7 15.31 6.46 0.59
C LEU A 7 14.67 5.08 0.45
N HIS A 8 13.35 5.07 0.37
CA HIS A 8 12.65 4.01 -0.35
C HIS A 8 11.82 4.70 -1.42
N VAL A 9 12.28 4.51 -2.65
CA VAL A 9 11.50 4.75 -3.87
C VAL A 9 10.14 4.10 -3.65
N LEU A 10 9.12 4.93 -3.49
CA LEU A 10 7.72 4.55 -3.42
C LEU A 10 7.36 3.82 -4.73
N SER A 11 7.55 2.50 -4.76
CA SER A 11 6.72 1.63 -5.59
C SER A 11 5.36 1.53 -4.90
N LEU A 12 4.67 2.65 -4.70
CA LEU A 12 3.34 2.70 -4.11
C LEU A 12 2.33 2.38 -5.23
N PHE A 13 2.26 1.11 -5.60
CA PHE A 13 1.18 0.60 -6.42
C PHE A 13 0.03 0.19 -5.50
N ALA A 14 -0.79 1.16 -5.10
CA ALA A 14 -2.10 0.86 -4.53
C ALA A 14 -2.98 0.31 -5.65
N LEU A 15 -3.20 -1.01 -5.63
CA LEU A 15 -4.26 -1.63 -6.42
C LEU A 15 -5.58 -1.32 -5.71
N VAL A 16 -6.62 -0.90 -6.43
CA VAL A 16 -8.00 -0.82 -5.89
C VAL A 16 -8.97 -1.33 -6.96
N CYS A 17 -9.74 -2.39 -6.67
CA CYS A 17 -10.88 -2.92 -7.45
C CYS A 17 -11.80 -3.66 -6.43
N TYR A 18 -13.10 -3.43 -6.23
CA TYR A 18 -14.24 -3.69 -7.12
C TYR A 18 -15.58 -3.12 -6.54
N SER A 19 -16.68 -3.38 -7.27
CA SER A 19 -18.08 -2.88 -7.38
C SER A 19 -19.00 -2.48 -6.19
N TYR A 20 -19.79 -1.43 -6.50
CA TYR A 20 -21.20 -1.05 -6.20
C TYR A 20 -21.79 -1.11 -4.77
N ALA A 21 -22.08 0.11 -4.28
CA ALA A 21 -23.15 0.49 -3.34
C ALA A 21 -23.19 -0.17 -1.95
N GLN A 22 -22.05 -0.65 -1.46
CA GLN A 22 -21.87 -0.98 -0.05
C GLN A 22 -20.64 -0.24 0.48
N GLU A 23 -20.65 0.17 1.76
CA GLU A 23 -19.49 0.78 2.41
C GLU A 23 -18.27 -0.15 2.24
N ARG A 24 -17.22 0.33 1.56
CA ARG A 24 -16.01 -0.48 1.38
C ARG A 24 -15.28 -0.62 2.71
N THR A 25 -15.16 -1.85 3.17
CA THR A 25 -14.36 -2.21 4.34
C THR A 25 -12.87 -2.11 4.02
N ASP A 26 -12.03 -1.96 5.05
CA ASP A 26 -10.57 -2.00 4.83
C ASP A 26 -10.12 -3.38 4.31
N TRP A 27 -10.87 -4.47 4.55
CA TRP A 27 -10.65 -5.75 3.85
C TRP A 27 -10.78 -5.63 2.33
N GLU A 28 -11.81 -4.97 1.84
CA GLU A 28 -12.03 -4.83 0.38
C GLU A 28 -10.95 -3.93 -0.25
N HIS A 29 -10.52 -2.89 0.46
CA HIS A 29 -9.39 -2.06 0.03
C HIS A 29 -8.08 -2.87 -0.04
N GLU A 30 -7.89 -3.85 0.84
CA GLU A 30 -6.71 -4.73 0.88
C GLU A 30 -6.87 -6.01 0.04
N PHE A 31 -8.01 -6.19 -0.65
CA PHE A 31 -8.40 -7.41 -1.37
C PHE A 31 -8.34 -8.68 -0.50
N LEU A 32 -8.81 -8.57 0.73
CA LEU A 32 -8.87 -9.68 1.68
C LEU A 32 -10.26 -10.32 1.68
N HIS A 33 -10.26 -11.65 1.68
CA HIS A 33 -11.46 -12.47 1.67
C HIS A 33 -11.70 -13.15 3.01
N LYS A 34 -12.98 -13.44 3.32
CA LYS A 34 -13.41 -14.38 4.38
C LYS A 34 -13.00 -14.02 5.82
N GLY A 35 -13.02 -12.73 6.16
CA GLY A 35 -12.96 -12.27 7.54
C GLY A 35 -11.57 -12.40 8.18
N VAL A 36 -10.60 -11.65 7.66
CA VAL A 36 -9.22 -11.67 8.15
C VAL A 36 -9.11 -10.91 9.47
N LYS A 37 -8.64 -11.58 10.53
CA LYS A 37 -8.40 -10.96 11.84
C LYS A 37 -7.01 -10.34 11.93
N THR A 38 -5.97 -11.10 11.55
CA THR A 38 -4.60 -10.62 11.51
C THR A 38 -3.93 -10.98 10.19
N LEU A 39 -3.06 -10.09 9.71
CA LEU A 39 -2.27 -10.27 8.50
C LEU A 39 -0.83 -9.87 8.80
N ARG A 40 0.07 -10.86 8.86
CA ARG A 40 1.52 -10.64 8.98
C ARG A 40 2.17 -10.75 7.61
N ILE A 41 2.85 -9.69 7.17
CA ILE A 41 3.55 -9.59 5.88
C ILE A 41 5.05 -9.55 6.15
N ARG A 42 5.82 -10.36 5.42
CA ARG A 42 7.29 -10.33 5.41
C ARG A 42 7.82 -10.43 3.99
N GLY A 43 8.50 -9.39 3.53
CA GLY A 43 9.26 -9.38 2.29
C GLY A 43 10.74 -9.68 2.54
N TYR A 44 11.37 -10.30 1.56
CA TYR A 44 12.78 -10.71 1.60
C TYR A 44 13.46 -10.34 0.29
N HIS A 45 14.71 -9.90 0.38
CA HIS A 45 15.59 -9.90 -0.78
C HIS A 45 15.78 -11.33 -1.31
N VAL A 46 15.96 -11.46 -2.62
CA VAL A 46 16.34 -12.74 -3.20
C VAL A 46 17.86 -12.96 -3.06
N LYS A 47 18.25 -14.11 -2.55
CA LYS A 47 19.62 -14.62 -2.63
C LYS A 47 19.67 -15.73 -3.67
N GLU A 48 20.42 -15.53 -4.74
CA GLU A 48 20.64 -16.56 -5.76
C GLU A 48 21.57 -17.65 -5.19
N ASN A 49 21.12 -18.90 -5.20
CA ASN A 49 21.93 -20.06 -4.83
C ASN A 49 21.82 -21.11 -5.95
N GLY A 50 22.63 -20.94 -6.99
CA GLY A 50 22.51 -21.72 -8.23
C GLY A 50 21.21 -21.37 -8.97
N ALA A 51 20.45 -22.39 -9.40
CA ALA A 51 19.22 -22.20 -10.19
C ALA A 51 17.96 -21.88 -9.36
N VAL A 52 18.06 -21.79 -8.02
CA VAL A 52 16.90 -21.62 -7.14
C VAL A 52 17.01 -20.31 -6.35
N ALA A 53 15.97 -19.48 -6.46
CA ALA A 53 15.83 -18.28 -5.64
C ALA A 53 15.52 -18.65 -4.18
N GLN A 54 16.32 -18.15 -3.25
CA GLN A 54 16.14 -18.35 -1.81
C GLN A 54 15.89 -17.01 -1.09
N LYS A 55 15.27 -17.06 0.09
CA LYS A 55 15.07 -15.88 0.93
C LYS A 55 16.40 -15.41 1.49
N GLY A 56 16.70 -14.13 1.27
CA GLY A 56 17.80 -13.40 1.90
C GLY A 56 17.35 -12.68 3.16
N SER A 57 17.91 -11.49 3.38
CA SER A 57 17.51 -10.59 4.47
C SER A 57 16.08 -10.09 4.32
N LEU A 58 15.46 -9.75 5.44
CA LEU A 58 14.16 -9.11 5.49
C LEU A 58 14.25 -7.69 4.89
N LEU A 59 13.15 -7.29 4.25
CA LEU A 59 12.90 -5.93 3.78
C LEU A 59 12.07 -5.20 4.83
N ALA A 60 12.61 -4.16 5.46
CA ALA A 60 11.90 -3.39 6.48
C ALA A 60 10.61 -2.76 5.91
N GLU A 61 10.67 -2.28 4.66
CA GLU A 61 9.53 -1.70 3.94
C GLU A 61 8.40 -2.71 3.65
N MET A 62 8.67 -4.01 3.79
CA MET A 62 7.71 -5.10 3.63
C MET A 62 7.62 -5.97 4.87
N ASN A 63 7.84 -5.40 6.06
CA ASN A 63 7.75 -6.09 7.34
C ASN A 63 6.66 -5.46 8.21
N ILE A 64 5.42 -5.91 8.04
CA ILE A 64 4.22 -5.26 8.60
C ILE A 64 3.30 -6.31 9.24
N GLU A 65 2.60 -5.93 10.32
CA GLU A 65 1.44 -6.66 10.85
C GLU A 65 0.21 -5.77 10.84
N LYS A 66 -0.91 -6.27 10.34
CA LYS A 66 -2.21 -5.58 10.34
C LYS A 66 -3.21 -6.36 11.19
N THR A 67 -4.05 -5.65 11.95
CA THR A 67 -5.16 -6.22 12.70
C THR A 67 -6.46 -5.56 12.27
N PHE A 68 -7.49 -6.37 12.04
CA PHE A 68 -8.82 -5.90 11.67
C PHE A 68 -9.83 -6.26 12.76
N ASP A 69 -10.91 -5.50 12.85
CA ASP A 69 -12.09 -5.90 13.62
C ASP A 69 -12.97 -6.89 12.82
N ALA A 70 -13.98 -7.46 13.48
CA ALA A 70 -14.89 -8.43 12.86
C ALA A 70 -15.81 -7.83 11.79
N GLN A 71 -15.81 -6.50 11.64
CA GLN A 71 -16.53 -5.77 10.59
C GLN A 71 -15.62 -5.45 9.40
N GLY A 72 -14.33 -5.78 9.47
CA GLY A 72 -13.37 -5.57 8.39
C GLY A 72 -12.70 -4.20 8.40
N ASN A 73 -12.78 -3.46 9.50
CA ASN A 73 -12.05 -2.20 9.66
C ASN A 73 -10.63 -2.48 10.15
N LEU A 74 -9.65 -1.80 9.57
CA LEU A 74 -8.25 -1.84 10.00
C LEU A 74 -8.10 -1.07 11.30
N VAL A 75 -7.90 -1.78 12.41
CA VAL A 75 -7.78 -1.12 13.72
C VAL A 75 -6.33 -0.81 14.09
N LYS A 76 -5.37 -1.52 13.47
CA LYS A 76 -3.97 -1.46 13.88
C LYS A 76 -3.00 -1.88 12.79
N GLU A 77 -1.88 -1.18 12.71
CA GLU A 77 -0.70 -1.59 11.92
C GLU A 77 0.56 -1.49 12.77
N ILE A 78 1.49 -2.42 12.59
CA ILE A 78 2.78 -2.44 13.26
C ILE A 78 3.86 -2.65 12.20
N PHE A 79 4.84 -1.76 12.17
CA PHE A 79 5.99 -1.83 11.28
C PHE A 79 7.20 -2.35 12.06
N PHE A 80 8.02 -3.11 11.36
CA PHE A 80 9.18 -3.77 11.94
C PHE A 80 10.42 -3.50 11.10
N ASP A 81 11.58 -3.46 11.74
CA ASP A 81 12.87 -3.41 11.05
C ASP A 81 13.27 -4.80 10.49
N GLU A 82 14.46 -4.87 9.89
CA GLU A 82 15.02 -6.12 9.33
C GLU A 82 15.36 -7.18 10.40
N ARG A 83 15.39 -6.79 11.68
CA ARG A 83 15.62 -7.66 12.85
C ARG A 83 14.31 -8.08 13.52
N ASN A 84 13.17 -7.72 12.94
CA ASN A 84 11.82 -7.88 13.51
C ASN A 84 11.58 -7.11 14.82
N ALA A 85 12.34 -6.06 15.10
CA ALA A 85 11.99 -5.13 16.16
C ALA A 85 10.89 -4.18 15.70
N GLU A 86 9.88 -3.96 16.53
CA GLU A 86 8.84 -2.96 16.25
C GLU A 86 9.48 -1.57 16.16
N THR A 87 9.16 -0.83 15.10
CA THR A 87 9.69 0.53 14.85
C THR A 87 8.60 1.59 14.96
N LEU A 88 7.37 1.24 14.60
CA LEU A 88 6.25 2.17 14.56
C LEU A 88 4.94 1.40 14.66
N ARG A 89 3.96 2.00 15.29
CA ARG A 89 2.59 1.49 15.38
C ARG A 89 1.58 2.54 15.02
N TYR A 90 0.59 2.14 14.23
CA TYR A 90 -0.60 2.93 13.97
C TYR A 90 -1.81 2.31 14.64
N GLU A 91 -2.59 3.14 15.33
CA GLU A 91 -3.88 2.75 15.92
C GLU A 91 -4.99 3.63 15.37
N TYR A 92 -5.97 3.00 14.72
CA TYR A 92 -7.02 3.68 13.97
C TYR A 92 -8.25 3.93 14.83
N THR A 93 -8.83 5.13 14.69
CA THR A 93 -10.07 5.51 15.34
C THR A 93 -11.13 5.87 14.29
N TYR A 94 -12.36 5.41 14.55
CA TYR A 94 -13.52 5.60 13.69
C TYR A 94 -14.62 6.35 14.45
N SER A 95 -15.52 6.99 13.70
CA SER A 95 -16.73 7.60 14.23
C SER A 95 -17.74 6.53 14.67
N LYS A 96 -18.82 6.94 15.33
CA LYS A 96 -19.93 6.03 15.66
C LYS A 96 -20.58 5.44 14.40
N GLN A 97 -20.56 6.20 13.31
CA GLN A 97 -21.00 5.80 11.98
C GLN A 97 -19.92 5.05 11.19
N LYS A 98 -18.87 4.55 11.84
CA LYS A 98 -17.79 3.75 11.23
C LYS A 98 -16.98 4.47 10.15
N VAL A 99 -17.01 5.80 10.12
CA VAL A 99 -16.16 6.61 9.25
C VAL A 99 -14.79 6.83 9.89
N LYS A 100 -13.70 6.64 9.13
CA LYS A 100 -12.33 6.83 9.61
C LYS A 100 -12.11 8.29 10.08
N LYS A 101 -11.53 8.48 11.27
CA LYS A 101 -11.31 9.82 11.86
C LYS A 101 -9.84 10.19 11.90
N TYR A 102 -9.02 9.37 12.55
CA TYR A 102 -7.58 9.57 12.65
C TYR A 102 -6.89 8.24 12.95
N LYS A 103 -5.57 8.20 12.74
CA LYS A 103 -4.68 7.16 13.28
C LYS A 103 -3.59 7.81 14.13
N LEU A 104 -3.34 7.27 15.31
CA LEU A 104 -2.24 7.70 16.17
C LEU A 104 -0.96 7.02 15.72
N HIS A 105 0.15 7.76 15.73
CA HIS A 105 1.48 7.23 15.48
C HIS A 105 2.19 7.06 16.82
N LEU A 106 2.51 5.83 17.16
CA LEU A 106 3.11 5.45 18.43
C LEU A 106 4.49 4.84 18.20
N ASP A 107 5.45 5.22 19.03
CA ASP A 107 6.74 4.57 19.07
C ASP A 107 6.66 3.18 19.75
N PRO A 108 7.77 2.42 19.80
CA PRO A 108 7.78 1.10 20.46
C PRO A 108 7.49 1.15 21.97
N GLN A 109 7.68 2.30 22.62
CA GLN A 109 7.36 2.55 24.03
C GLN A 109 5.90 2.95 24.24
N ARG A 110 5.12 3.11 23.16
CA ARG A 110 3.71 3.55 23.12
C ARG A 110 3.53 5.05 23.35
N GLU A 111 4.58 5.83 23.21
CA GLU A 111 4.48 7.29 23.25
C GLU A 111 4.01 7.82 21.89
N LYS A 112 3.16 8.85 21.92
CA LYS A 112 2.61 9.47 20.71
C LYS A 112 3.68 10.33 20.03
N VAL A 113 4.08 9.91 18.84
CA VAL A 113 5.06 10.61 17.99
C VAL A 113 4.43 11.31 16.78
N GLY A 114 3.11 11.20 16.62
CA GLY A 114 2.38 11.88 15.55
C GLY A 114 0.92 11.45 15.44
N ILE A 115 0.25 11.98 14.43
CA ILE A 115 -1.15 11.66 14.11
C ILE A 115 -1.42 11.90 12.63
N THR A 116 -2.19 11.02 12.00
CA THR A 116 -2.84 11.34 10.72
C THR A 116 -4.32 11.54 10.94
N VAL A 117 -4.88 12.64 10.44
CA VAL A 117 -6.31 12.93 10.44
C VAL A 117 -6.91 12.70 9.06
N PHE A 118 -8.15 12.23 9.01
CA PHE A 118 -8.85 11.90 7.77
C PHE A 118 -10.10 12.75 7.61
N ASN A 119 -10.29 13.29 6.40
CA ASN A 119 -11.57 13.80 5.94
C ASN A 119 -12.18 12.78 4.99
N CYS A 120 -13.47 12.53 5.15
CA CYS A 120 -14.19 11.57 4.32
C CYS A 120 -15.37 12.23 3.60
N ASP A 121 -15.74 11.72 2.43
CA ASP A 121 -16.99 12.07 1.76
C ASP A 121 -18.22 11.44 2.46
N GLY A 122 -19.43 11.76 1.99
CA GLY A 122 -20.67 11.20 2.52
C GLY A 122 -20.84 9.68 2.31
N ARG A 123 -19.93 9.04 1.56
CA ARG A 123 -19.88 7.59 1.34
C ARG A 123 -18.81 6.91 2.21
N GLY A 124 -18.09 7.68 3.03
CA GLY A 124 -17.03 7.19 3.90
C GLY A 124 -15.66 7.06 3.24
N ASN A 125 -15.50 7.46 1.97
CA ASN A 125 -14.20 7.42 1.30
C ASN A 125 -13.33 8.55 1.82
N VAL A 126 -12.06 8.28 2.13
CA VAL A 126 -11.09 9.31 2.53
C VAL A 126 -10.81 10.23 1.35
N THR A 127 -11.18 11.51 1.45
CA THR A 127 -10.91 12.52 0.41
C THR A 127 -9.67 13.34 0.71
N LYS A 128 -9.23 13.36 1.97
CA LYS A 128 -8.00 14.00 2.41
C LYS A 128 -7.42 13.28 3.62
N GLU A 129 -6.11 13.18 3.68
CA GLU A 129 -5.38 12.84 4.89
C GLU A 129 -4.26 13.84 5.15
N GLU A 130 -4.03 14.19 6.41
CA GLU A 130 -2.94 15.06 6.84
C GLU A 130 -2.22 14.43 8.02
N THR A 131 -0.89 14.34 7.92
CA THR A 131 -0.04 13.78 8.96
C THR A 131 0.73 14.89 9.65
N TYR A 132 0.65 14.90 10.97
CA TYR A 132 1.37 15.83 11.84
C TYR A 132 2.32 15.07 12.75
N ASP A 133 3.47 15.67 13.05
CA ASP A 133 4.38 15.17 14.07
C ASP A 133 3.87 15.46 15.49
N GLN A 134 4.69 15.16 16.50
CA GLN A 134 4.35 15.33 17.91
C GLN A 134 4.18 16.81 18.29
N GLU A 135 4.90 17.70 17.60
CA GLU A 135 4.86 19.15 17.75
C GLU A 135 3.67 19.79 17.02
N GLY A 136 2.96 19.01 16.19
CA GLY A 136 1.80 19.48 15.42
C GLY A 136 2.18 20.13 14.08
N THR A 137 3.41 19.94 13.61
CA THR A 137 3.86 20.41 12.30
C THR A 137 3.39 19.43 11.22
N LEU A 138 2.84 19.97 10.12
CA LEU A 138 2.36 19.18 8.99
C LEU A 138 3.54 18.56 8.24
N GLN A 139 3.60 17.24 8.20
CA GLN A 139 4.67 16.47 7.55
C GLN A 139 4.27 15.98 6.16
N TYR A 140 2.97 15.72 5.95
CA TYR A 140 2.47 15.13 4.71
C TYR A 140 0.97 15.39 4.55
N SER A 141 0.54 15.61 3.32
CA SER A 141 -0.88 15.65 2.93
C SER A 141 -1.14 14.76 1.73
N ALA A 142 -2.30 14.13 1.69
CA ALA A 142 -2.81 13.53 0.48
C ALA A 142 -4.27 13.85 0.21
N PHE A 143 -4.66 13.85 -1.06
CA PHE A 143 -6.00 14.18 -1.54
C PHE A 143 -6.44 13.15 -2.56
N PHE A 144 -7.70 12.74 -2.50
CA PHE A 144 -8.25 11.67 -3.33
C PHE A 144 -9.55 12.09 -3.98
N VAL A 145 -9.70 11.75 -5.26
CA VAL A 145 -10.94 11.97 -6.03
C VAL A 145 -11.44 10.61 -6.51
N TYR A 146 -12.74 10.40 -6.38
CA TYR A 146 -13.40 9.15 -6.73
C TYR A 146 -14.45 9.34 -7.81
N ASP A 147 -14.60 8.34 -8.66
CA ASP A 147 -15.71 8.27 -9.59
C ASP A 147 -17.04 7.87 -8.90
N GLN A 148 -18.11 7.78 -9.69
CA GLN A 148 -19.43 7.38 -9.17
C GLN A 148 -19.44 5.95 -8.59
N ALA A 149 -18.56 5.06 -9.05
CA ALA A 149 -18.41 3.71 -8.55
C ALA A 149 -17.48 3.61 -7.32
N GLY A 150 -17.00 4.75 -6.80
CA GLY A 150 -16.10 4.81 -5.64
C GLY A 150 -14.67 4.37 -5.95
N ARG A 151 -14.24 4.41 -7.22
CA ARG A 151 -12.86 4.11 -7.61
C ARG A 151 -12.04 5.39 -7.66
N GLU A 152 -10.82 5.36 -7.13
CA GLU A 152 -9.94 6.52 -7.06
C GLU A 152 -9.42 6.90 -8.45
N THR A 153 -9.90 8.00 -9.01
CA THR A 153 -9.46 8.47 -10.33
C THR A 153 -8.24 9.39 -10.25
N GLU A 154 -8.05 10.05 -9.11
CA GLU A 154 -6.91 10.94 -8.88
C GLU A 154 -6.44 10.85 -7.43
N SER A 155 -5.13 10.85 -7.22
CA SER A 155 -4.50 11.02 -5.92
C SER A 155 -3.37 12.04 -5.99
N ASN A 156 -3.31 12.95 -5.03
CA ASN A 156 -2.21 13.91 -4.89
C ASN A 156 -1.54 13.70 -3.55
N PHE A 157 -0.20 13.74 -3.52
CA PHE A 157 0.64 13.58 -2.34
C PHE A 157 1.56 14.77 -2.23
N LEU A 158 1.69 15.36 -1.05
CA LEU A 158 2.47 16.58 -0.81
C LEU A 158 3.29 16.44 0.48
N ARG A 159 4.56 16.81 0.40
CA ARG A 159 5.47 17.13 1.52
C ARG A 159 6.36 18.30 1.07
N ASP A 160 7.15 18.89 1.96
CA ASP A 160 7.92 20.11 1.68
C ASP A 160 8.68 20.12 0.34
N ASP A 161 9.43 19.06 0.06
CA ASP A 161 10.29 18.96 -1.13
C ASP A 161 9.74 17.99 -2.19
N PHE A 162 8.49 17.55 -2.06
CA PHE A 162 7.94 16.54 -2.96
C PHE A 162 6.45 16.70 -3.19
N SER A 163 6.07 16.47 -4.44
CA SER A 163 4.69 16.30 -4.82
C SER A 163 4.55 15.12 -5.77
N ALA A 164 3.43 14.42 -5.71
CA ALA A 164 3.09 13.41 -6.69
C ALA A 164 1.61 13.50 -7.02
N LYS A 165 1.28 13.51 -8.30
CA LYS A 165 -0.10 13.42 -8.80
C LYS A 165 -0.24 12.17 -9.64
N PHE A 166 -1.18 11.31 -9.28
CA PHE A 166 -1.51 10.10 -10.03
C PHE A 166 -2.90 10.22 -10.62
N ASN A 167 -3.05 9.82 -11.88
CA ASN A 167 -4.34 9.69 -12.56
C ASN A 167 -4.53 8.22 -12.94
N SER A 168 -5.66 7.66 -12.55
CA SER A 168 -5.95 6.23 -12.66
C SER A 168 -7.14 5.99 -13.59
N THR A 169 -7.02 4.98 -14.44
CA THR A 169 -8.10 4.50 -15.32
C THR A 169 -8.38 3.04 -15.06
N TYR A 170 -9.60 2.60 -15.35
CA TYR A 170 -10.08 1.27 -14.98
C TYR A 170 -10.62 0.50 -16.17
N ASP A 171 -10.46 -0.82 -16.17
CA ASP A 171 -11.08 -1.70 -17.15
C ASP A 171 -12.59 -1.86 -16.91
N HIS A 172 -13.29 -2.59 -17.78
CA HIS A 172 -14.73 -2.88 -17.64
C HIS A 172 -15.08 -3.68 -16.38
N LYS A 173 -14.07 -4.32 -15.77
CA LYS A 173 -14.17 -5.00 -14.48
C LYS A 173 -13.88 -4.04 -13.33
N GLY A 174 -13.61 -2.76 -13.58
CA GLY A 174 -13.26 -1.81 -12.53
C GLY A 174 -11.90 -2.09 -11.89
N ARG A 175 -10.99 -2.78 -12.61
CA ARG A 175 -9.61 -2.99 -12.18
C ARG A 175 -8.68 -1.95 -12.79
N LEU A 176 -7.67 -1.52 -12.04
CA LEU A 176 -6.73 -0.49 -12.50
C LEU A 176 -6.10 -0.94 -13.82
N LEU A 177 -6.31 -0.18 -14.89
CA LEU A 177 -5.88 -0.51 -16.25
C LEU A 177 -4.60 0.24 -16.60
N GLU A 178 -4.61 1.55 -16.42
CA GLU A 178 -3.46 2.42 -16.59
C GLU A 178 -3.37 3.44 -15.46
N GLN A 179 -2.15 3.86 -15.15
CA GLN A 179 -1.90 4.97 -14.24
C GLN A 179 -0.81 5.88 -14.80
N GLU A 180 -1.05 7.18 -14.77
CA GLU A 180 -0.07 8.21 -15.09
C GLU A 180 0.35 8.92 -13.81
N GLN A 181 1.65 9.08 -13.62
CA GLN A 181 2.24 9.63 -12.42
C GLN A 181 3.13 10.82 -12.80
N HIS A 182 2.86 11.97 -12.20
CA HIS A 182 3.71 13.15 -12.26
C HIS A 182 4.29 13.37 -10.87
N ILE A 183 5.59 13.18 -10.72
CA ILE A 183 6.29 13.30 -9.44
C ILE A 183 7.29 14.45 -9.56
N VAL A 184 7.32 15.32 -8.56
CA VAL A 184 8.39 16.29 -8.34
C VAL A 184 9.07 15.89 -7.04
N ASP A 185 10.36 15.56 -7.07
CA ASP A 185 11.13 15.24 -5.86
C ASP A 185 12.39 16.09 -5.86
N LYS A 186 12.52 16.97 -4.86
CA LYS A 186 13.63 17.94 -4.73
C LYS A 186 13.85 18.78 -6.00
N GLY A 187 12.77 19.10 -6.69
CA GLY A 187 12.77 19.86 -7.94
C GLY A 187 12.96 19.02 -9.22
N GLU A 188 13.28 17.73 -9.10
CA GLU A 188 13.37 16.84 -10.26
C GLU A 188 11.98 16.37 -10.69
N ASN A 189 11.67 16.49 -11.98
CA ASN A 189 10.40 16.08 -12.54
C ASN A 189 10.49 14.68 -13.13
N ILE A 190 9.60 13.80 -12.70
CA ILE A 190 9.52 12.41 -13.13
C ILE A 190 8.12 12.13 -13.64
N LEU A 191 8.05 11.64 -14.88
CA LEU A 191 6.82 11.21 -15.53
C LEU A 191 6.86 9.69 -15.67
N ASN A 192 5.89 8.99 -15.10
CA ASN A 192 5.77 7.55 -15.26
C ASN A 192 4.38 7.19 -15.76
N LYS A 193 4.31 6.23 -16.69
CA LYS A 193 3.04 5.65 -17.13
C LYS A 193 3.10 4.14 -16.98
N ALA A 194 2.15 3.57 -16.27
CA ALA A 194 2.05 2.14 -16.02
C ALA A 194 0.78 1.55 -16.62
N LYS A 195 0.86 0.32 -17.14
CA LYS A 195 -0.28 -0.53 -17.52
C LYS A 195 -0.25 -1.82 -16.73
N TYR A 196 -1.44 -2.27 -16.33
CA TYR A 196 -1.59 -3.42 -15.43
C TYR A 196 -2.29 -4.57 -16.14
N ARG A 197 -1.84 -5.79 -15.87
CA ARG A 197 -2.52 -7.04 -16.22
C ARG A 197 -2.76 -7.84 -14.95
N TYR A 198 -3.81 -8.65 -15.00
CA TYR A 198 -4.26 -9.48 -13.91
C TYR A 198 -4.32 -10.94 -14.34
N ASN A 199 -4.05 -11.83 -13.39
CA ASN A 199 -4.25 -13.27 -13.56
C ASN A 199 -5.75 -13.64 -13.49
N SER A 200 -6.05 -14.94 -13.59
CA SER A 200 -7.41 -15.47 -13.50
C SER A 200 -8.07 -15.34 -12.11
N HIS A 201 -7.27 -15.19 -11.05
CA HIS A 201 -7.75 -14.95 -9.69
C HIS A 201 -8.11 -13.46 -9.45
N GLY A 202 -7.70 -12.57 -10.35
CA GLY A 202 -7.96 -11.14 -10.25
C GLY A 202 -6.82 -10.34 -9.61
N ASP A 203 -5.71 -10.97 -9.23
CA ASP A 203 -4.51 -10.28 -8.75
C ASP A 203 -3.66 -9.74 -9.90
N CYS A 204 -3.04 -8.57 -9.71
CA CYS A 204 -2.13 -8.01 -10.70
C CYS A 204 -0.93 -8.94 -10.88
N ASP A 205 -0.69 -9.44 -12.09
CA ASP A 205 0.39 -10.39 -12.37
C ASP A 205 1.51 -9.78 -13.22
N ARG A 206 1.28 -8.57 -13.73
CA ARG A 206 2.26 -7.85 -14.55
C ARG A 206 1.98 -6.36 -14.58
N ILE A 207 3.05 -5.59 -14.49
CA ILE A 207 3.06 -4.14 -14.70
C ILE A 207 4.08 -3.83 -15.80
N LEU A 208 3.66 -3.05 -16.79
CA LEU A 208 4.56 -2.45 -17.77
C LEU A 208 4.60 -0.95 -17.50
N SER A 209 5.77 -0.44 -17.15
CA SER A 209 5.96 0.99 -16.85
C SER A 209 6.91 1.64 -17.83
N LEU A 210 6.64 2.90 -18.15
CA LEU A 210 7.46 3.73 -19.02
C LEU A 210 7.86 5.00 -18.26
N LEU A 211 9.13 5.09 -17.90
CA LEU A 211 9.73 6.21 -17.18
C LEU A 211 10.24 7.27 -18.17
N ASN A 212 9.84 8.52 -17.94
CA ASN A 212 10.13 9.69 -18.77
C ASN A 212 9.97 9.44 -20.27
N ARG A 213 8.99 8.60 -20.64
CA ARG A 213 8.69 8.15 -22.01
C ARG A 213 9.81 7.38 -22.72
N ASN A 214 10.91 7.06 -22.04
CA ASN A 214 12.14 6.56 -22.66
C ASN A 214 12.59 5.19 -22.14
N PHE A 215 12.23 4.85 -20.89
CA PHE A 215 12.70 3.62 -20.25
C PHE A 215 11.54 2.71 -19.88
N ALA A 216 11.44 1.57 -20.56
CA ALA A 216 10.44 0.56 -20.29
C ALA A 216 10.96 -0.45 -19.26
N GLN A 217 10.16 -0.70 -18.23
CA GLN A 217 10.42 -1.74 -17.23
C GLN A 217 9.23 -2.69 -17.17
N LYS A 218 9.52 -3.99 -17.03
CA LYS A 218 8.50 -5.00 -16.79
C LYS A 218 8.66 -5.58 -15.38
N LYS A 219 7.61 -5.44 -14.58
CA LYS A 219 7.45 -6.21 -13.35
C LYS A 219 6.45 -7.35 -13.58
N SER A 220 6.71 -8.53 -13.05
CA SER A 220 5.75 -9.63 -13.04
C SER A 220 5.70 -10.30 -11.67
N PHE A 221 4.57 -10.95 -11.40
CA PHE A 221 4.27 -11.50 -10.09
C PHE A 221 3.71 -12.92 -10.20
N GLU A 222 4.16 -13.80 -9.32
CA GLU A 222 3.64 -15.15 -9.16
C GLU A 222 3.12 -15.34 -7.75
N TYR A 223 1.96 -15.98 -7.61
CA TYR A 223 1.23 -16.04 -6.35
C TYR A 223 1.00 -17.46 -5.88
N LYS A 224 0.94 -17.63 -4.56
CA LYS A 224 0.43 -18.81 -3.86
C LYS A 224 -0.72 -18.40 -2.98
N TYR A 225 -1.76 -19.23 -2.91
CA TYR A 225 -3.00 -18.92 -2.21
C TYR A 225 -3.30 -19.92 -1.10
N ASP A 226 -4.01 -19.47 -0.08
CA ASP A 226 -4.63 -20.35 0.89
C ASP A 226 -6.00 -20.87 0.41
N LYS A 227 -6.62 -21.74 1.21
CA LYS A 227 -7.94 -22.34 0.90
C LYS A 227 -9.10 -21.35 0.86
N LYS A 228 -8.92 -20.13 1.40
CA LYS A 228 -9.93 -19.08 1.42
C LYS A 228 -9.78 -18.10 0.24
N GLY A 229 -8.77 -18.33 -0.61
CA GLY A 229 -8.52 -17.54 -1.81
C GLY A 229 -7.65 -16.31 -1.58
N ASN A 230 -7.08 -16.13 -0.39
CA ASN A 230 -6.13 -15.04 -0.15
C ASN A 230 -4.73 -15.50 -0.52
N TRP A 231 -3.95 -14.63 -1.17
CA TRP A 231 -2.56 -14.96 -1.44
C TRP A 231 -1.72 -14.93 -0.15
N ILE A 232 -0.91 -15.97 0.04
CA ILE A 232 -0.01 -16.19 1.16
C ILE A 232 1.47 -16.17 0.77
N GLY A 233 1.75 -16.17 -0.53
CA GLY A 233 3.10 -16.00 -1.06
C GLY A 233 3.07 -15.23 -2.38
N ARG A 234 4.06 -14.37 -2.61
CA ARG A 234 4.29 -13.67 -3.87
C ARG A 234 5.77 -13.66 -4.22
N PHE A 235 6.11 -14.06 -5.44
CA PHE A 235 7.40 -13.78 -6.05
C PHE A 235 7.28 -12.57 -6.96
N GLU A 236 8.22 -11.65 -6.87
CA GLU A 236 8.30 -10.51 -7.77
C GLU A 236 9.53 -10.63 -8.66
N TYR A 237 9.35 -10.27 -9.92
CA TYR A 237 10.38 -10.29 -10.94
C TYR A 237 10.50 -8.92 -11.57
N GLN A 238 11.73 -8.49 -11.83
CA GLN A 238 12.04 -7.34 -12.65
C GLN A 238 12.77 -7.82 -13.90
N ASP A 239 12.18 -7.57 -15.07
CA ASP A 239 12.71 -7.96 -16.38
C ASP A 239 13.09 -9.44 -16.44
N GLY A 240 12.29 -10.29 -15.77
CA GLY A 240 12.45 -11.74 -15.71
C GLY A 240 13.36 -12.25 -14.59
N LYS A 241 14.06 -11.38 -13.86
CA LYS A 241 14.91 -11.76 -12.72
C LYS A 241 14.14 -11.65 -11.40
N PRO A 242 14.15 -12.66 -10.53
CA PRO A 242 13.49 -12.59 -9.24
C PRO A 242 14.17 -11.56 -8.34
N THR A 243 13.41 -10.64 -7.77
CA THR A 243 13.94 -9.56 -6.91
C THR A 243 13.45 -9.67 -5.47
N THR A 244 12.22 -10.13 -5.28
CA THR A 244 11.54 -10.09 -3.99
C THR A 244 10.75 -11.37 -3.75
N ILE A 245 10.81 -11.90 -2.53
CA ILE A 245 9.93 -12.96 -2.05
C ILE A 245 9.10 -12.38 -0.92
N ILE A 246 7.78 -12.50 -0.98
CA ILE A 246 6.87 -12.01 0.06
C ILE A 246 6.05 -13.18 0.58
N GLU A 247 5.89 -13.25 1.89
CA GLU A 247 5.02 -14.18 2.56
C GLU A 247 3.98 -13.46 3.42
N ARG A 248 2.80 -14.06 3.50
CA ARG A 248 1.74 -13.63 4.39
C ARG A 248 1.31 -14.78 5.30
N GLN A 249 1.16 -14.48 6.58
CA GLN A 249 0.47 -15.34 7.54
C GLN A 249 -0.85 -14.66 7.89
N ILE A 250 -1.95 -15.40 7.77
CA ILE A 250 -3.30 -14.86 7.92
C ILE A 250 -4.04 -15.64 9.00
N GLU A 251 -4.55 -14.94 10.01
CA GLU A 251 -5.51 -15.46 10.98
C GLU A 251 -6.91 -14.97 10.58
N TYR A 252 -7.90 -15.83 10.70
CA TYR A 252 -9.29 -15.52 10.41
C TYR A 252 -10.11 -15.52 11.70
N PHE A 253 -11.26 -14.83 11.67
CA PHE A 253 -12.29 -14.94 12.71
C PHE A 253 -12.97 -16.31 12.72
#